data_AF-A0A3C0GSB1-F1
#
_entry.id   AF-A0A3C0GSB1-F1
#
_cell.length_a   1.000
_cell.length_b   1.000
_cell.length_c   1.000
_cell.angle_alpha   90.00
_cell.angle_beta   90.00
_cell.angle_gamma   90.00
#
_symmetry.space_group_name_H-M   'P 1'
#
loop_
_entity.id
_entity.type
_entity.pdbx_description
1 polymer ?
#
loop_
_entity_poly.entity_id
_entity_poly.type
_entity_poly.pdbx_seq_one_letter_code
_entity_poly.pdbx_strand_id
1 'polypeptide(L)'
;MSADRLSRGLRAGALVLVVATLGACGTATVVKPTPGRSGSVHTTPQTSVAKPGQTAVVRRGDTLYALARIHNITPRDLAAWNGLAEPYTIYPG
;
A
#
# COMPACT_ATOMS: atom_id res chain seq x y z
N MET A 1 11.76 -31.64 -53.78
CA MET A 1 12.11 -30.23 -53.47
C MET A 1 11.03 -29.50 -52.63
N SER A 2 10.11 -30.21 -51.95
CA SER A 2 8.94 -29.59 -51.28
C SER A 2 8.95 -29.69 -49.75
N ALA A 3 9.79 -30.54 -49.15
CA ALA A 3 9.83 -30.75 -47.70
C ALA A 3 10.59 -29.65 -46.94
N ASP A 4 11.64 -29.08 -47.54
CA ASP A 4 12.49 -28.07 -46.91
C ASP A 4 11.83 -26.68 -46.76
N ARG A 5 10.83 -26.39 -47.59
CA ARG A 5 10.07 -25.14 -47.53
C ARG A 5 9.05 -25.15 -46.39
N LEU A 6 8.45 -26.31 -46.14
CA LEU A 6 7.49 -26.51 -45.05
C LEU A 6 8.17 -26.42 -43.67
N SER A 7 9.35 -27.02 -43.51
CA SER A 7 10.11 -26.96 -42.25
C SER A 7 10.70 -25.58 -41.96
N ARG A 8 11.12 -24.83 -42.98
CA ARG A 8 11.53 -23.41 -42.85
C ARG A 8 10.35 -22.51 -42.47
N GLY A 9 9.18 -22.72 -43.08
CA GLY A 9 7.95 -22.00 -42.74
C GLY A 9 7.52 -22.24 -41.30
N LEU A 10 7.59 -23.49 -40.82
CA LEU A 10 7.25 -23.84 -39.44
C LEU A 10 8.20 -23.20 -38.42
N ARG A 11 9.51 -23.16 -38.71
CA ARG A 11 10.52 -22.52 -37.85
C ARG A 11 10.38 -21.01 -37.81
N ALA A 12 10.12 -20.37 -38.96
CA ALA A 12 9.88 -18.94 -39.03
C ALA A 12 8.60 -18.54 -38.28
N GLY A 13 7.52 -19.33 -38.42
CA GLY A 13 6.28 -19.13 -37.67
C GLY A 13 6.48 -19.28 -36.16
N ALA A 14 7.21 -20.31 -35.72
CA ALA A 14 7.53 -20.51 -34.31
C ALA A 14 8.36 -19.35 -33.71
N LEU A 15 9.32 -18.82 -34.47
CA LEU A 15 10.19 -17.73 -34.01
C LEU A 15 9.41 -16.40 -33.88
N VAL A 16 8.50 -16.11 -34.81
CA VAL A 16 7.61 -14.94 -34.72
C VAL A 16 6.66 -15.04 -33.53
N LEU A 17 6.13 -16.23 -33.25
CA LEU A 17 5.20 -16.46 -32.14
C LEU A 17 5.90 -16.32 -30.77
N VAL A 18 7.15 -16.77 -30.64
CA VAL A 18 7.95 -16.58 -29.42
C VAL A 18 8.29 -15.11 -29.17
N VAL A 19 8.63 -14.33 -30.21
CA VAL A 19 8.92 -12.90 -30.03
C VAL A 19 7.69 -12.11 -29.58
N ALA A 20 6.49 -12.48 -30.06
CA ALA A 20 5.24 -11.82 -29.71
C ALA A 20 4.84 -12.00 -28.23
N THR A 21 5.21 -13.11 -27.58
CA THR A 21 4.81 -13.39 -26.18
C THR A 21 5.69 -12.69 -25.14
N LEU A 22 6.90 -12.25 -25.50
CA LEU A 22 7.81 -11.56 -24.57
C LEU A 22 7.48 -10.07 -24.36
N GLY A 23 6.64 -9.45 -25.20
CA GLY A 23 6.34 -8.01 -25.15
C GLY A 23 5.23 -7.59 -24.17
N ALA A 24 4.55 -8.52 -23.50
CA ALA A 24 3.27 -8.23 -22.85
C ALA A 24 3.34 -7.74 -21.39
N CYS A 25 4.51 -7.70 -20.75
CA CYS A 25 4.61 -7.45 -19.29
C CYS A 25 4.97 -6.00 -18.89
N GLY A 26 4.81 -5.01 -19.78
CA GLY A 26 5.49 -3.71 -19.63
C GLY A 26 4.68 -2.50 -19.12
N THR A 27 3.39 -2.60 -18.81
CA THR A 27 2.60 -1.38 -18.46
C THR A 27 2.44 -1.20 -16.96
N ALA A 28 3.45 -0.63 -16.31
CA ALA A 28 3.29 -0.08 -14.97
C ALA A 28 2.69 1.33 -15.09
N THR A 29 1.38 1.47 -14.85
CA THR A 29 0.73 2.78 -14.79
C THR A 29 0.89 3.37 -13.39
N VAL A 30 1.52 4.55 -13.30
CA VAL A 30 1.63 5.30 -12.04
C VAL A 30 0.27 5.95 -11.76
N VAL A 31 -0.49 5.38 -10.81
CA VAL A 31 -1.70 6.02 -10.28
C VAL A 31 -1.26 7.20 -9.41
N LYS A 32 -1.42 8.41 -9.91
CA LYS A 32 -1.30 9.62 -9.09
C LYS A 32 -2.46 9.61 -8.09
N PRO A 33 -2.24 9.64 -6.77
CA PRO A 33 -3.34 9.82 -5.84
C PRO A 33 -3.98 11.18 -6.14
N THR A 34 -5.23 11.16 -6.59
CA THR A 34 -6.05 12.36 -6.73
C THR A 34 -6.09 13.06 -5.36
N PRO A 35 -5.72 14.34 -5.24
CA PRO A 35 -5.91 15.11 -4.01
C PRO A 35 -7.41 15.40 -3.87
N GLY A 36 -8.16 14.37 -3.51
CA GLY A 36 -9.60 14.34 -3.52
C GLY A 36 -10.11 13.63 -2.29
N ARG A 37 -9.80 14.22 -1.13
CA ARG A 37 -10.58 14.29 0.12
C ARG A 37 -9.62 14.53 1.27
N SER A 38 -9.18 15.79 1.41
CA SER A 38 -8.93 16.32 2.75
C SER A 38 -10.25 16.14 3.48
N GLY A 39 -10.36 15.02 4.21
CA GLY A 39 -11.46 14.79 5.13
C GLY A 39 -11.58 16.05 5.97
N SER A 40 -12.79 16.58 6.01
CA SER A 40 -13.20 17.67 6.88
C SER A 40 -12.44 17.56 8.20
N VAL A 41 -11.50 18.48 8.42
CA VAL A 41 -10.92 18.69 9.74
C VAL A 41 -12.12 19.00 10.62
N HIS A 42 -12.52 18.03 11.44
CA HIS A 42 -13.64 18.19 12.33
C HIS A 42 -13.15 19.17 13.41
N THR A 43 -13.49 20.45 13.26
CA THR A 43 -13.05 21.55 14.14
C THR A 43 -13.81 21.58 15.47
N THR A 44 -14.64 20.57 15.76
CA THR A 44 -15.13 20.36 17.11
C THR A 44 -14.01 19.69 17.92
N PRO A 45 -13.85 20.04 19.21
CA PRO A 45 -12.93 19.32 20.09
C PRO A 45 -13.36 17.86 20.15
N GLN A 46 -12.70 17.00 19.37
CA GLN A 46 -12.96 15.57 19.41
C GLN A 46 -12.32 15.05 20.70
N THR A 47 -13.11 14.94 21.75
CA THR A 47 -12.67 14.39 23.03
C THR A 47 -12.28 12.94 22.82
N SER A 48 -10.99 12.61 23.01
CA SER A 48 -10.54 11.22 22.97
C SER A 48 -11.17 10.45 24.12
N VAL A 49 -11.94 9.41 23.81
CA VAL A 49 -12.53 8.52 24.80
C VAL A 49 -11.65 7.27 24.90
N ALA A 50 -11.05 7.05 26.07
CA ALA A 50 -10.31 5.83 26.33
C ALA A 50 -11.27 4.63 26.33
N LYS A 51 -10.83 3.52 25.72
CA LYS A 51 -11.57 2.26 25.69
C LYS A 51 -10.81 1.22 26.52
N PRO A 52 -11.13 1.07 27.82
CA PRO A 52 -10.44 0.11 28.68
C PRO A 52 -10.51 -1.31 28.12
N GLY A 53 -9.39 -2.03 28.16
CA GLY A 53 -9.28 -3.41 27.66
C GLY A 53 -9.03 -3.54 26.15
N GLN A 54 -9.09 -2.45 25.37
CA GLN A 54 -8.68 -2.47 23.97
C GLN A 54 -7.16 -2.32 23.87
N THR A 55 -6.50 -3.29 23.24
CA THR A 55 -5.05 -3.27 22.99
C THR A 55 -4.79 -3.51 21.50
N ALA A 56 -3.70 -2.91 21.00
CA ALA A 56 -3.24 -3.12 19.63
C ALA A 56 -1.72 -3.34 19.67
N VAL A 57 -1.26 -4.42 19.05
CA VAL A 57 0.17 -4.68 18.86
C VAL A 57 0.62 -3.95 17.61
N VAL A 58 1.67 -3.14 17.74
CA VAL A 58 2.23 -2.37 16.64
C VAL A 58 2.81 -3.33 15.61
N ARG A 59 2.46 -3.13 14.34
CA ARG A 59 2.98 -3.89 13.21
C ARG A 59 3.98 -3.07 12.41
N ARG A 60 4.80 -3.74 11.61
CA ARG A 60 5.72 -3.05 10.69
C ARG A 60 4.93 -2.15 9.73
N GLY A 61 5.25 -0.86 9.74
CA GLY A 61 4.58 0.15 8.91
C GLY A 61 3.50 0.94 9.65
N ASP A 62 3.13 0.52 10.87
CA ASP A 62 2.24 1.32 11.72
C ASP A 62 2.96 2.57 12.22
N THR A 63 2.17 3.62 12.43
CA THR A 63 2.60 4.85 13.08
C THR A 63 1.58 5.22 14.15
N LEU A 64 2.01 5.93 15.19
CA LEU A 64 1.09 6.40 16.22
C LEU A 64 -0.05 7.23 15.61
N TYR A 65 0.27 8.05 14.61
CA TYR A 65 -0.71 8.87 13.88
C TYR A 65 -1.74 8.03 13.12
N ALA A 66 -1.31 6.97 12.43
CA ALA A 66 -2.22 6.08 11.71
C ALA A 66 -3.15 5.35 12.67
N LEU A 67 -2.61 4.82 13.77
CA LEU A 67 -3.39 4.13 14.81
C LEU A 67 -4.39 5.07 15.47
N ALA A 68 -3.96 6.27 15.88
CA ALA A 68 -4.82 7.28 16.46
C ALA A 68 -5.98 7.66 15.53
N ARG A 69 -5.70 7.81 14.23
CA ARG A 69 -6.71 8.09 13.20
C ARG A 69 -7.72 6.95 13.05
N ILE A 70 -7.28 5.70 13.01
CA ILE A 70 -8.16 4.52 12.92
C ILE A 70 -9.10 4.45 14.13
N HIS A 71 -8.60 4.85 15.30
CA HIS A 71 -9.37 4.80 16.55
C HIS A 71 -10.12 6.10 16.89
N ASN A 72 -10.10 7.11 16.02
CA ASN A 72 -10.74 8.42 16.24
C ASN A 72 -10.30 9.07 17.57
N ILE A 73 -9.01 9.00 17.88
CA ILE A 73 -8.39 9.67 19.04
C ILE A 73 -7.26 10.57 18.57
N THR A 74 -6.87 11.54 19.40
CA THR A 74 -5.71 12.36 19.06
C THR A 74 -4.41 11.58 19.28
N PRO A 75 -3.38 11.78 18.45
CA PRO A 75 -2.06 11.16 18.67
C PRO A 75 -1.48 11.54 20.04
N ARG A 76 -1.73 12.77 20.49
CA ARG A 76 -1.25 13.28 21.78
C ARG A 76 -1.85 12.50 22.96
N ASP A 77 -3.16 12.25 22.93
CA ASP A 77 -3.82 11.50 24.00
C ASP A 77 -3.39 10.03 23.99
N LEU A 78 -3.29 9.42 22.80
CA LEU A 78 -2.78 8.07 22.67
C LEU A 78 -1.33 7.95 23.20
N ALA A 79 -0.48 8.93 22.89
CA ALA A 79 0.88 8.99 23.43
C ALA A 79 0.89 9.13 24.95
N ALA A 80 0.07 10.04 25.50
CA ALA A 80 -0.02 10.27 26.95
C ALA A 80 -0.47 9.02 27.71
N TRP A 81 -1.46 8.29 27.20
CA TRP A 81 -1.93 7.05 27.82
C TRP A 81 -0.89 5.92 27.81
N ASN A 82 0.04 5.94 26.86
CA ASN A 82 1.12 4.96 26.74
C ASN A 82 2.48 5.48 27.23
N GLY A 83 2.54 6.67 27.83
CA GLY A 83 3.78 7.26 28.35
C GLY A 83 4.83 7.60 27.28
N LEU A 84 4.39 7.84 26.04
CA LEU A 84 5.30 8.15 24.92
C LEU A 84 5.64 9.63 24.90
N ALA A 85 6.93 9.95 24.92
CA ALA A 85 7.43 11.28 24.66
C ALA A 85 7.52 11.56 23.15
N GLU A 86 7.51 12.84 22.76
CA GLU A 86 7.91 13.23 21.41
C GLU A 86 9.30 12.67 21.11
N PRO A 87 9.55 12.10 19.91
CA PRO A 87 8.78 12.19 18.68
C PRO A 87 7.72 11.07 18.47
N TYR A 88 7.21 10.47 19.56
CA TYR A 88 6.16 9.44 19.53
C TYR A 88 6.56 8.17 18.75
N THR A 89 7.83 7.78 18.87
CA THR A 89 8.36 6.58 18.21
C THR A 89 7.76 5.32 18.81
N ILE A 90 7.23 4.46 17.94
CA ILE A 90 6.71 3.13 18.29
C ILE A 90 7.46 2.07 17.50
N TYR A 91 7.61 0.88 18.08
CA TYR A 91 8.30 -0.25 17.46
C TYR A 91 7.34 -1.43 17.34
N PRO A 92 7.46 -2.25 16.28
CA PRO A 92 6.71 -3.50 16.20
C PRO A 92 7.10 -4.47 17.33
N GLY A 93 6.11 -5.09 17.98
CA GLY A 93 6.35 -6.06 19.06
C GLY A 93 5.24 -6.09 20.10
#